data_AF-A0A7I9VSR5-F1
#
_entry.id   AF-A0A7I9VSR5-F1
#
_cell.length_a   1.000
_cell.length_b   1.000
_cell.length_c   1.000
_cell.angle_alpha   90.00
_cell.angle_beta   90.00
_cell.angle_gamma   90.00
#
_symmetry.space_group_name_H-M   'P 1'
#
loop_
_entity.id
_entity.type
_entity.pdbx_description
1 polymer ?
#
loop_
_entity_poly.entity_id
_entity_poly.type
_entity_poly.pdbx_seq_one_letter_code
_entity_poly.pdbx_strand_id
1 'polypeptide(L)'
;MRLTPRVNRLPSRLASQRHRRGRFYPDTMDNRVVSGYNAAMDEPRSYTAFADDRLIASGPLEEMLAGTKAWVDRKERARLLIFDDATGREVDFDLRGSLERVLARAAPPAAEPGRPGRPRLGVVGREVSLLPRHWEWLEEQPNGISAALRRLVDEARKREPGKQRARSLREAASRFMTAMAGDRDGYEEASRALFAGDIPRFERLVRAWPADVRKYLLRWVREAAKVEGADGGAEG
;
A
#
# COMPACT_ATOMS: atom_id res chain seq x y z
N MET A 1 -70.74 29.76 11.08
CA MET A 1 -70.97 30.53 9.84
C MET A 1 -69.99 31.70 9.82
N ARG A 2 -69.29 31.91 8.69
CA ARG A 2 -68.22 32.92 8.37
C ARG A 2 -66.81 32.54 8.85
N LEU A 3 -65.94 31.96 8.00
CA LEU A 3 -65.24 32.44 6.78
C LEU A 3 -64.10 33.44 7.07
N THR A 4 -62.93 33.06 6.56
CA THR A 4 -61.55 33.62 6.64
C THR A 4 -61.38 35.04 6.08
N PRO A 5 -60.19 35.68 6.23
CA PRO A 5 -59.19 35.54 5.15
C PRO A 5 -57.71 35.40 5.58
N ARG A 6 -56.97 34.74 4.69
CA ARG A 6 -55.51 34.61 4.56
C ARG A 6 -54.81 35.97 4.34
N VAL A 7 -53.61 36.15 4.89
CA VAL A 7 -52.51 36.86 4.19
C VAL A 7 -51.19 36.12 4.42
N ASN A 8 -50.39 36.12 3.37
CA ASN A 8 -49.25 35.27 3.03
C ASN A 8 -47.91 35.87 3.51
N ARG A 9 -46.98 35.08 4.06
CA ARG A 9 -45.52 35.34 3.96
C ARG A 9 -44.74 34.02 4.07
N LEU A 10 -43.99 33.74 3.01
CA LEU A 10 -43.03 32.63 2.84
C LEU A 10 -41.74 32.86 3.66
N PRO A 11 -40.83 31.86 3.76
CA PRO A 11 -40.14 31.50 4.99
C PRO A 11 -38.70 32.02 5.06
N SER A 12 -38.22 32.26 6.29
CA SER A 12 -36.80 32.50 6.56
C SER A 12 -36.16 31.27 7.20
N ARG A 13 -35.28 30.68 6.39
CA ARG A 13 -34.19 29.74 6.68
C ARG A 13 -33.61 29.86 8.11
N LEU A 14 -33.36 28.70 8.73
CA LEU A 14 -32.01 28.19 8.99
C LEU A 14 -32.13 26.85 9.73
N ALA A 15 -32.28 25.78 8.94
CA ALA A 15 -32.04 24.42 9.42
C ALA A 15 -30.55 24.27 9.69
N SER A 16 -30.19 24.06 10.96
CA SER A 16 -28.86 23.65 11.38
C SER A 16 -28.60 22.22 10.88
N GLN A 17 -28.15 22.10 9.63
CA GLN A 17 -27.68 20.85 9.06
C GLN A 17 -26.28 20.55 9.63
N ARG A 18 -26.26 19.71 10.66
CA ARG A 18 -25.09 18.93 11.04
C ARG A 18 -24.64 18.14 9.80
N HIS A 19 -23.57 18.60 9.15
CA HIS A 19 -22.92 17.85 8.09
C HIS A 19 -22.33 16.56 8.68
N ARG A 20 -22.96 15.43 8.32
CA ARG A 20 -22.44 14.10 8.57
C ARG A 20 -21.09 13.98 7.86
N ARG A 21 -20.02 13.79 8.63
CA ARG A 21 -18.73 13.29 8.13
C ARG A 21 -18.98 11.93 7.50
N GLY A 22 -18.98 11.87 6.17
CA GLY A 22 -18.96 10.62 5.42
C GLY A 22 -17.65 9.89 5.73
N ARG A 23 -17.72 8.86 6.56
CA ARG A 23 -16.67 7.84 6.65
C ARG A 23 -16.78 7.03 5.37
N PHE A 24 -15.86 7.25 4.44
CA PHE A 24 -15.65 6.33 3.33
C PHE A 24 -14.77 5.18 3.85
N TYR A 25 -15.41 4.08 4.20
CA TYR A 25 -14.79 2.76 4.32
C TYR A 25 -15.56 1.84 3.38
N PRO A 26 -15.04 1.53 2.18
CA PRO A 26 -15.58 0.44 1.39
C PRO A 26 -14.99 -0.88 1.90
N ASP A 27 -15.72 -1.54 2.79
CA ASP A 27 -15.67 -2.99 2.99
C ASP A 27 -16.40 -3.63 1.81
N THR A 28 -15.71 -3.96 0.71
CA THR A 28 -16.04 -5.08 -0.19
C THR A 28 -14.82 -5.36 -1.08
N MET A 29 -13.99 -6.34 -0.71
CA MET A 29 -13.06 -6.97 -1.64
C MET A 29 -13.85 -7.94 -2.51
N ASP A 30 -14.46 -7.46 -3.59
CA ASP A 30 -14.97 -8.32 -4.66
C ASP A 30 -14.21 -8.03 -5.95
N ASN A 31 -13.12 -8.79 -6.12
CA ASN A 31 -12.32 -8.82 -7.33
C ASN A 31 -13.03 -9.69 -8.39
N ARG A 32 -13.91 -9.07 -9.20
CA ARG A 32 -14.47 -9.72 -10.39
C ARG A 32 -13.76 -9.23 -11.65
N VAL A 33 -12.92 -10.14 -12.15
CA VAL A 33 -12.10 -10.08 -13.36
C VAL A 33 -12.95 -10.10 -14.63
N VAL A 34 -12.63 -9.21 -15.57
CA VAL A 34 -12.82 -9.33 -17.03
C VAL A 34 -11.65 -8.52 -17.62
N SER A 35 -10.73 -8.95 -18.49
CA SER A 35 -10.68 -9.99 -19.52
C SER A 35 -9.21 -10.27 -19.87
N GLY A 36 -8.88 -11.57 -20.01
CA GLY A 36 -7.82 -12.18 -20.82
C GLY A 36 -6.63 -11.36 -21.34
N TYR A 37 -5.63 -11.11 -20.49
CA TYR A 37 -4.21 -11.08 -20.89
C TYR A 37 -3.37 -11.47 -19.65
N ASN A 38 -2.40 -12.36 -19.83
CA ASN A 38 -1.56 -12.92 -18.77
C ASN A 38 -0.83 -11.81 -17.97
N ALA A 39 -1.41 -11.38 -16.84
CA ALA A 39 -0.87 -10.38 -15.92
C ALA A 39 -0.44 -11.02 -14.59
N ALA A 40 0.23 -12.18 -14.65
CA ALA A 40 0.90 -12.74 -13.48
C ALA A 40 2.35 -12.20 -13.39
N MET A 41 2.56 -10.87 -13.37
CA MET A 41 3.82 -10.21 -12.96
C MET A 41 3.61 -8.69 -12.75
N ASP A 42 2.85 -8.35 -11.71
CA ASP A 42 3.10 -7.29 -10.72
C ASP A 42 1.78 -7.18 -9.96
N GLU A 43 1.69 -7.77 -8.76
CA GLU A 43 0.65 -7.28 -7.85
C GLU A 43 0.90 -5.77 -7.71
N PRO A 44 -0.07 -4.92 -8.07
CA PRO A 44 0.15 -3.49 -8.12
C PRO A 44 0.59 -3.07 -6.72
N ARG A 45 1.82 -2.55 -6.61
CA ARG A 45 2.35 -2.06 -5.34
C ARG A 45 1.32 -1.11 -4.74
N SER A 46 0.90 -1.41 -3.52
CA SER A 46 0.01 -0.56 -2.78
C SER A 46 0.79 0.36 -1.86
N TYR A 47 0.22 1.53 -1.64
CA TYR A 47 0.79 2.58 -0.81
C TYR A 47 -0.28 3.09 0.12
N THR A 48 0.14 3.59 1.28
CA THR A 48 -0.77 4.19 2.24
C THR A 48 -0.23 5.52 2.72
N ALA A 49 -1.07 6.54 2.64
CA ALA A 49 -0.78 7.91 3.03
C ALA A 49 -1.42 8.24 4.38
N PHE A 50 -0.64 8.91 5.24
CA PHE A 50 -1.04 9.40 6.55
C PHE A 50 -0.88 10.92 6.62
N ALA A 51 -1.88 11.58 7.18
CA ALA A 51 -1.79 12.96 7.65
C ALA A 51 -1.73 12.94 9.19
N ASP A 52 -0.56 13.27 9.72
CA ASP A 52 -0.18 12.99 11.11
C ASP A 52 -0.47 11.51 11.44
N ASP A 53 -1.47 11.25 12.28
CA ASP A 53 -1.83 9.91 12.75
C ASP A 53 -3.02 9.29 12.01
N ARG A 54 -3.56 9.98 11.00
CA ARG A 54 -4.79 9.57 10.30
C ARG A 54 -4.47 9.04 8.92
N LEU A 55 -5.03 7.89 8.60
CA LEU A 55 -4.97 7.35 7.25
C LEU A 55 -5.89 8.18 6.35
N ILE A 56 -5.35 8.74 5.26
CA ILE A 56 -6.11 9.59 4.32
C ILE A 56 -6.36 8.91 2.98
N ALA A 57 -5.47 8.02 2.55
CA ALA A 57 -5.61 7.25 1.31
C ALA A 57 -4.81 5.95 1.42
N SER A 58 -5.29 4.88 0.80
CA SER A 58 -4.60 3.60 0.73
C SER A 58 -5.05 2.86 -0.54
N GLY A 59 -4.14 2.16 -1.21
CA GLY A 59 -4.45 1.42 -2.43
C GLY A 59 -3.30 1.44 -3.44
N PRO A 60 -3.54 1.01 -4.69
CA PRO A 60 -2.59 1.16 -5.78
C PRO A 60 -2.12 2.62 -5.93
N LEU A 61 -0.95 2.81 -6.54
CA LEU A 61 -0.29 4.12 -6.68
C LEU A 61 -1.25 5.22 -7.17
N GLU A 62 -2.04 4.97 -8.20
CA GLU A 62 -2.95 5.95 -8.80
C GLU A 62 -4.06 6.39 -7.82
N GLU A 63 -4.73 5.42 -7.20
CA GLU A 63 -5.81 5.67 -6.22
C GLU A 63 -5.28 6.40 -4.98
N MET A 64 -4.13 5.95 -4.47
CA MET A 64 -3.48 6.58 -3.31
C MET A 64 -3.09 8.03 -3.62
N LEU A 65 -2.46 8.30 -4.77
CA LEU A 65 -2.07 9.65 -5.16
C LEU A 65 -3.29 10.55 -5.41
N ALA A 66 -4.35 10.03 -6.02
CA ALA A 66 -5.59 10.77 -6.22
C ALA A 66 -6.21 11.20 -4.87
N GLY A 67 -6.33 10.26 -3.92
CA GLY A 67 -6.85 10.55 -2.58
C GLY A 67 -5.98 11.54 -1.81
N THR A 68 -4.66 11.34 -1.85
CA THR A 68 -3.68 12.20 -1.17
C THR A 68 -3.67 13.62 -1.73
N LYS A 69 -3.69 13.76 -3.07
CA LYS A 69 -3.79 15.04 -3.77
C LYS A 69 -5.05 15.80 -3.37
N ALA A 70 -6.21 15.12 -3.40
CA ALA A 70 -7.48 15.73 -3.02
C ALA A 70 -7.51 16.18 -1.56
N TRP A 71 -6.73 15.53 -0.67
CA TRP A 71 -6.54 15.97 0.70
C TRP A 71 -5.62 17.20 0.79
N VAL A 72 -4.46 17.18 0.13
CA VAL A 72 -3.51 18.31 0.11
C VAL A 72 -4.13 19.58 -0.49
N ASP A 73 -4.94 19.45 -1.54
CA ASP A 73 -5.58 20.60 -2.22
C ASP A 73 -6.61 21.31 -1.32
N ARG A 74 -7.09 20.66 -0.24
CA ARG A 74 -7.93 21.30 0.79
C ARG A 74 -7.14 22.24 1.71
N LYS A 75 -5.82 22.33 1.55
CA LYS A 75 -4.89 23.17 2.34
C LYS A 75 -4.90 22.85 3.84
N GLU A 76 -5.16 21.59 4.19
CA GLU A 76 -4.98 21.12 5.56
C GLU A 76 -3.49 21.08 5.90
N ARG A 77 -3.10 21.68 7.03
CA ARG A 77 -1.71 21.62 7.51
C ARG A 77 -1.56 20.39 8.40
N ALA A 78 -0.92 19.34 7.90
CA ALA A 78 -0.50 18.17 8.65
C ALA A 78 0.83 17.64 8.10
N ARG A 79 1.53 16.83 8.88
CA ARG A 79 2.68 16.07 8.39
C ARG A 79 2.18 14.95 7.47
N LEU A 80 2.51 15.02 6.19
CA LEU A 80 2.14 13.99 5.23
C LEU A 80 3.26 12.95 5.12
N LEU A 81 2.94 11.69 5.34
CA LEU A 81 3.85 10.56 5.16
C LEU A 81 3.19 9.51 4.28
N ILE A 82 3.94 8.94 3.35
CA ILE A 82 3.44 7.91 2.44
C ILE A 82 4.35 6.70 2.59
N PHE A 83 3.75 5.52 2.76
CA PHE A 83 4.47 4.27 2.98
C PHE A 83 4.21 3.27 1.87
N ASP A 84 5.26 2.60 1.41
CA ASP A 84 5.18 1.41 0.55
C ASP A 84 4.69 0.22 1.42
N ASP A 85 3.56 -0.37 1.05
CA ASP A 85 2.90 -1.36 1.90
C ASP A 85 3.63 -2.70 1.97
N ALA A 86 4.51 -2.98 1.01
CA ALA A 86 5.31 -4.20 1.00
C ALA A 86 6.53 -4.08 1.92
N THR A 87 7.13 -2.89 1.98
CA THR A 87 8.43 -2.68 2.65
C THR A 87 8.35 -1.86 3.93
N GLY A 88 7.25 -1.16 4.17
CA GLY A 88 7.09 -0.21 5.27
C GLY A 88 8.03 0.99 5.19
N ARG A 89 8.64 1.22 4.02
CA ARG A 89 9.51 2.38 3.79
C ARG A 89 8.67 3.60 3.48
N GLU A 90 9.08 4.73 4.03
CA GLU A 90 8.57 6.05 3.64
C GLU A 90 9.03 6.36 2.21
N VAL A 91 8.12 6.89 1.39
CA VAL A 91 8.33 7.24 -0.01
C VAL A 91 7.76 8.62 -0.25
N ASP A 92 8.52 9.49 -0.89
CA ASP A 92 8.08 10.84 -1.24
C ASP A 92 7.58 10.93 -2.67
N PHE A 93 6.47 11.64 -2.86
CA PHE A 93 5.92 11.98 -4.17
C PHE A 93 5.77 13.49 -4.32
N ASP A 94 6.11 14.01 -5.50
CA ASP A 94 5.90 15.41 -5.82
C ASP A 94 4.43 15.67 -6.19
N LEU A 95 3.66 16.20 -5.24
CA LEU A 95 2.22 16.44 -5.37
C LEU A 95 1.84 17.79 -6.01
N ARG A 96 2.82 18.55 -6.53
CA ARG A 96 2.57 19.89 -7.10
C ARG A 96 1.83 19.81 -8.44
N GLY A 97 0.94 20.75 -8.74
CA GLY A 97 0.25 20.81 -10.06
C GLY A 97 -1.02 19.97 -10.13
N SER A 98 -1.42 19.53 -11.33
CA SER A 98 -2.59 18.66 -11.54
C SER A 98 -2.29 17.20 -11.18
N LEU A 99 -3.33 16.40 -10.88
CA LEU A 99 -3.18 14.97 -10.60
C LEU A 99 -2.46 14.24 -11.76
N GLU A 100 -2.80 14.56 -13.01
CA GLU A 100 -2.14 14.00 -14.20
C GLU A 100 -0.62 14.22 -14.19
N ARG A 101 -0.16 15.43 -13.84
CA ARG A 101 1.28 15.73 -13.74
C ARG A 101 1.95 15.02 -12.56
N VAL A 102 1.21 14.79 -11.48
CA VAL A 102 1.69 13.99 -10.34
C VAL A 102 1.88 12.53 -10.77
N LEU A 103 0.85 11.93 -11.39
CA LEU A 103 0.90 10.55 -11.88
C LEU A 103 1.99 10.36 -12.94
N ALA A 104 2.12 11.27 -13.89
CA ALA A 104 3.16 11.21 -14.92
C ALA A 104 4.59 11.32 -14.36
N ARG A 105 4.79 11.92 -13.18
CA ARG A 105 6.09 11.94 -12.50
C ARG A 105 6.31 10.72 -11.62
N ALA A 106 5.26 10.25 -10.95
CA ALA A 106 5.31 9.08 -10.08
C ALA A 106 5.48 7.78 -10.87
N ALA A 107 4.89 7.71 -12.06
CA ALA A 107 5.00 6.62 -13.01
C ALA A 107 5.22 7.21 -14.41
N PRO A 108 6.48 7.53 -14.78
CA PRO A 108 6.76 8.05 -16.12
C PRO A 108 6.27 7.06 -17.17
N PRO A 109 5.53 7.53 -18.20
CA PRO A 109 5.06 6.66 -19.25
C PRO A 109 6.26 5.98 -19.90
N ALA A 110 6.20 4.66 -20.07
CA ALA A 110 7.23 3.92 -20.75
C ALA A 110 7.49 4.56 -22.12
N ALA A 111 8.71 5.05 -22.35
CA ALA A 111 9.13 5.85 -23.51
C ALA A 111 8.48 5.39 -24.82
N GLU A 112 7.95 6.33 -25.63
CA GLU A 112 7.01 6.13 -26.75
C GLU A 112 7.28 4.94 -27.71
N PRO A 113 6.23 4.37 -28.36
CA PRO A 113 6.30 3.23 -29.29
C PRO A 113 7.23 3.42 -30.48
N GLY A 114 8.48 3.00 -30.34
CA GLY A 114 9.33 2.63 -31.47
C GLY A 114 8.74 1.40 -32.18
N ARG A 115 8.14 1.64 -33.35
CA ARG A 115 7.69 0.71 -34.42
C ARG A 115 6.64 -0.37 -34.06
N PRO A 116 5.62 -0.61 -34.92
CA PRO A 116 4.63 -1.66 -34.71
C PRO A 116 5.28 -3.06 -34.80
N GLY A 117 5.07 -3.91 -33.79
CA GLY A 117 5.38 -5.35 -33.91
C GLY A 117 5.74 -6.10 -32.64
N ARG A 118 6.08 -5.43 -31.52
CA ARG A 118 6.44 -6.13 -30.27
C ARG A 118 5.60 -5.65 -29.10
N PRO A 119 4.77 -6.52 -28.47
CA PRO A 119 4.10 -6.20 -27.22
C PRO A 119 5.16 -5.80 -26.19
N ARG A 120 5.04 -4.58 -25.65
CA ARG A 120 6.00 -4.05 -24.66
C ARG A 120 5.66 -4.63 -23.30
N LEU A 121 6.51 -5.51 -22.79
CA LEU A 121 6.33 -6.18 -21.50
C LEU A 121 6.57 -5.29 -20.25
N GLY A 122 6.58 -3.95 -20.37
CA GLY A 122 6.80 -3.06 -19.23
C GLY A 122 8.14 -3.26 -18.48
N VAL A 123 9.14 -3.87 -19.12
CA VAL A 123 10.39 -4.27 -18.46
C VAL A 123 11.35 -3.08 -18.38
N VAL A 124 11.79 -2.74 -17.17
CA VAL A 124 12.90 -1.80 -16.96
C VAL A 124 14.22 -2.58 -17.01
N GLY A 125 15.09 -2.24 -17.96
CA GLY A 125 16.43 -2.83 -18.06
C GLY A 125 17.37 -2.30 -16.98
N ARG A 126 18.12 -3.19 -16.33
CA ARG A 126 19.23 -2.88 -15.44
C ARG A 126 20.40 -3.83 -15.73
N GLU A 127 21.62 -3.40 -15.44
CA GLU A 127 22.82 -4.21 -15.64
C GLU A 127 22.96 -5.26 -14.51
N VAL A 128 23.34 -6.48 -14.89
CA VAL A 128 23.57 -7.61 -13.98
C VAL A 128 24.86 -8.29 -14.40
N SER A 129 25.73 -8.56 -13.43
CA SER A 129 26.95 -9.34 -13.62
C SER A 129 26.77 -10.73 -13.02
N LEU A 130 27.01 -11.77 -13.81
CA LEU A 130 26.92 -13.19 -13.41
C LEU A 130 28.19 -13.94 -13.79
N LEU A 131 28.38 -15.12 -13.18
CA LEU A 131 29.49 -16.02 -13.51
C LEU A 131 29.32 -16.60 -14.93
N PRO A 132 30.41 -16.89 -15.66
CA PRO A 132 30.37 -17.40 -17.05
C PRO A 132 29.43 -18.61 -17.22
N ARG A 133 29.53 -19.62 -16.35
CA ARG A 133 28.64 -20.79 -16.34
C ARG A 133 27.14 -20.46 -16.23
N HIS A 134 26.78 -19.34 -15.60
CA HIS A 134 25.38 -18.93 -15.48
C HIS A 134 24.90 -18.28 -16.77
N TRP A 135 25.79 -17.59 -17.49
CA TRP A 135 25.49 -17.05 -18.82
C TRP A 135 25.27 -18.17 -19.83
N GLU A 136 26.17 -19.16 -19.86
CA GLU A 136 26.04 -20.36 -20.70
C GLU A 136 24.67 -21.02 -20.47
N TRP A 137 24.31 -21.28 -19.21
CA TRP A 137 23.00 -21.85 -18.88
C TRP A 137 21.81 -20.94 -19.26
N LEU A 138 21.93 -19.62 -19.11
CA LEU A 138 20.87 -18.66 -19.44
C LEU A 138 20.65 -18.55 -20.96
N GLU A 139 21.70 -18.68 -21.76
CA GLU A 139 21.65 -18.66 -23.23
C GLU A 139 20.95 -19.89 -23.81
N GLU A 140 21.05 -21.04 -23.13
CA GLU A 140 20.38 -22.30 -23.51
C GLU A 140 18.86 -22.28 -23.27
N GLN A 141 18.31 -21.24 -22.63
CA GLN A 141 16.91 -21.23 -22.22
C GLN A 141 15.96 -20.98 -23.40
N PRO A 142 14.91 -21.82 -23.59
CA PRO A 142 14.06 -21.78 -24.79
C PRO A 142 13.21 -20.51 -24.94
N ASN A 143 13.08 -19.70 -23.88
CA ASN A 143 12.31 -18.45 -23.89
C ASN A 143 13.20 -17.21 -23.73
N GLY A 144 14.52 -17.39 -23.84
CA GLY A 144 15.53 -16.35 -23.68
C GLY A 144 15.87 -15.99 -22.22
N ILE A 145 17.04 -15.37 -22.06
CA ILE A 145 17.65 -14.98 -20.79
C ILE A 145 16.67 -14.21 -19.89
N SER A 146 16.01 -13.18 -20.42
CA SER A 146 15.11 -12.33 -19.63
C SER A 146 13.87 -13.07 -19.13
N ALA A 147 13.38 -14.08 -19.85
CA ALA A 147 12.27 -14.90 -19.37
C ALA A 147 12.74 -15.91 -18.30
N ALA A 148 13.92 -16.49 -18.48
CA ALA A 148 14.53 -17.38 -17.50
C ALA A 148 14.85 -16.67 -16.18
N LEU A 149 15.46 -15.47 -16.25
CA LEU A 149 15.72 -14.65 -15.06
C LEU A 149 14.42 -14.29 -14.33
N ARG A 150 13.36 -13.90 -15.04
CA ARG A 150 12.06 -13.64 -14.41
C ARG A 150 11.48 -14.88 -13.73
N ARG A 151 11.50 -16.04 -14.38
CA ARG A 151 11.06 -17.30 -13.76
C ARG A 151 11.89 -17.65 -12.53
N LEU A 152 13.22 -17.53 -12.59
CA LEU A 152 14.08 -17.79 -11.44
C LEU A 152 13.79 -16.83 -10.28
N VAL A 153 13.57 -15.55 -10.56
CA VAL A 153 13.16 -14.57 -9.56
C VAL A 153 11.79 -14.94 -8.99
N ASP A 154 10.82 -15.31 -9.83
CA ASP A 154 9.48 -15.71 -9.37
C ASP A 154 9.50 -16.99 -8.54
N GLU A 155 10.29 -17.98 -8.94
CA GLU A 155 10.50 -19.21 -8.18
C GLU A 155 11.21 -18.92 -6.86
N ALA A 156 12.23 -18.08 -6.85
CA ALA A 156 12.91 -17.66 -5.62
C ALA A 156 11.99 -16.88 -4.70
N ARG A 157 11.16 -15.98 -5.23
CA ARG A 157 10.12 -15.25 -4.48
C ARG A 157 9.08 -16.21 -3.90
N LYS A 158 8.70 -17.26 -4.63
CA LYS A 158 7.77 -18.30 -4.16
C LYS A 158 8.39 -19.26 -3.15
N ARG A 159 9.70 -19.48 -3.22
CA ARG A 159 10.47 -20.36 -2.33
C ARG A 159 11.14 -19.62 -1.18
N GLU A 160 10.87 -18.32 -1.00
CA GLU A 160 11.38 -17.57 0.14
C GLU A 160 10.90 -18.26 1.42
N PRO A 161 11.82 -18.74 2.30
CA PRO A 161 11.42 -19.43 3.52
C PRO A 161 10.42 -18.58 4.29
N GLY A 162 9.34 -19.15 4.81
CA GLY A 162 8.33 -18.39 5.56
C GLY A 162 8.94 -17.67 6.75
N LYS A 163 9.97 -18.24 7.40
CA LYS A 163 10.80 -17.53 8.39
C LYS A 163 11.42 -16.24 7.86
N GLN A 164 11.97 -16.25 6.65
CA GLN A 164 12.56 -15.07 6.01
C GLN A 164 11.48 -14.04 5.62
N ARG A 165 10.36 -14.49 5.05
CA ARG A 165 9.23 -13.62 4.73
C ARG A 165 8.62 -12.97 5.97
N ALA A 166 8.46 -13.72 7.07
CA ALA A 166 7.98 -13.20 8.35
C ALA A 166 8.93 -12.18 8.96
N ARG A 167 10.26 -12.42 8.85
CA ARG A 167 11.26 -11.43 9.22
C ARG A 167 11.12 -10.14 8.41
N SER A 168 10.98 -10.23 7.09
CA SER A 168 10.78 -9.07 6.21
C SER A 168 9.52 -8.27 6.59
N LEU A 169 8.42 -8.95 6.95
CA LEU A 169 7.18 -8.32 7.41
C LEU A 169 7.36 -7.60 8.76
N ARG A 170 8.10 -8.19 9.70
CA ARG A 170 8.44 -7.52 10.96
C ARG A 170 9.34 -6.30 10.75
N GLU A 171 10.33 -6.40 9.86
CA GLU A 171 11.18 -5.26 9.50
C GLU A 171 10.36 -4.13 8.85
N ALA A 172 9.41 -4.46 7.98
CA ALA A 172 8.47 -3.48 7.42
C ALA A 172 7.63 -2.81 8.51
N ALA A 173 7.04 -3.59 9.43
CA ALA A 173 6.30 -3.07 10.57
C ALA A 173 7.18 -2.17 11.44
N SER A 174 8.42 -2.56 11.71
CA SER A 174 9.36 -1.79 12.51
C SER A 174 9.66 -0.43 11.89
N ARG A 175 9.91 -0.35 10.57
CA ARG A 175 10.20 0.93 9.88
C ARG A 175 9.05 1.91 10.02
N PHE A 176 7.83 1.46 9.75
CA PHE A 176 6.63 2.28 9.94
C PHE A 176 6.44 2.68 11.40
N MET A 177 6.60 1.73 12.32
CA MET A 177 6.46 1.98 13.76
C MET A 177 7.42 3.07 14.24
N THR A 178 8.69 3.02 13.82
CA THR A 178 9.67 4.05 14.16
C THR A 178 9.25 5.42 13.64
N ALA A 179 8.75 5.51 12.40
CA ALA A 179 8.36 6.78 11.79
C ALA A 179 7.11 7.44 12.43
N MET A 180 6.17 6.61 12.92
CA MET A 180 4.85 7.04 13.40
C MET A 180 4.69 7.05 14.92
N ALA A 181 5.54 6.29 15.62
CA ALA A 181 5.39 6.01 17.04
C ALA A 181 6.72 5.98 17.81
N GLY A 182 7.84 6.40 17.20
CA GLY A 182 9.15 6.40 17.86
C GLY A 182 9.23 7.28 19.10
N ASP A 183 8.37 8.29 19.21
CA ASP A 183 8.23 9.22 20.33
C ASP A 183 7.11 8.86 21.30
N ARG A 184 6.43 7.72 21.10
CA ARG A 184 5.25 7.32 21.89
C ARG A 184 5.59 6.39 23.02
N ASP A 185 4.82 6.50 24.10
CA ASP A 185 4.87 5.57 25.22
C ASP A 185 4.67 4.12 24.77
N GLY A 186 5.48 3.23 25.34
CA GLY A 186 5.44 1.80 25.06
C GLY A 186 6.10 1.38 23.73
N TYR A 187 6.75 2.30 23.01
CA TYR A 187 7.45 2.00 21.74
C TYR A 187 8.52 0.92 21.91
N GLU A 188 9.37 1.02 22.93
CA GLU A 188 10.45 0.06 23.12
C GLU A 188 9.92 -1.35 23.42
N GLU A 189 8.95 -1.45 24.33
CA GLU A 189 8.31 -2.71 24.68
C GLU A 189 7.57 -3.30 23.46
N ALA A 190 6.92 -2.46 22.66
CA ALA A 190 6.25 -2.89 21.44
C ALA A 190 7.26 -3.42 20.41
N SER A 191 8.41 -2.74 20.24
CA SER A 191 9.51 -3.22 19.40
C SER A 191 10.06 -4.56 19.87
N ARG A 192 10.30 -4.72 21.18
CA ARG A 192 10.72 -6.00 21.76
C ARG A 192 9.69 -7.10 21.51
N ALA A 193 8.40 -6.83 21.70
CA ALA A 193 7.33 -7.79 21.48
C ALA A 193 7.17 -8.18 19.99
N LEU A 194 7.34 -7.21 19.07
CA LEU A 194 7.30 -7.42 17.63
C LEU A 194 8.34 -8.45 17.17
N PHE A 195 9.59 -8.25 17.58
CA PHE A 195 10.70 -9.12 17.20
C PHE A 195 10.70 -10.46 17.96
N ALA A 196 10.15 -10.50 19.18
CA ALA A 196 9.92 -11.75 19.92
C ALA A 196 8.77 -12.59 19.34
N GLY A 197 7.96 -12.05 18.44
CA GLY A 197 6.78 -12.73 17.89
C GLY A 197 5.60 -12.86 18.88
N ASP A 198 5.63 -12.13 20.00
CA ASP A 198 4.56 -12.14 21.02
C ASP A 198 3.41 -11.21 20.59
N ILE A 199 2.57 -11.69 19.68
CA ILE A 199 1.44 -10.95 19.10
C ILE A 199 0.46 -10.46 20.19
N PRO A 200 0.04 -11.29 21.18
CA PRO A 200 -0.87 -10.82 22.22
C PRO A 200 -0.29 -9.69 23.06
N ARG A 201 1.02 -9.74 23.39
CA ARG A 201 1.68 -8.64 24.10
C ARG A 201 1.80 -7.40 23.23
N PHE A 202 2.18 -7.55 21.97
CA PHE A 202 2.26 -6.44 21.02
C PHE A 202 0.92 -5.71 20.93
N GLU A 203 -0.19 -6.42 20.72
CA GLU A 203 -1.54 -5.85 20.61
C GLU A 203 -1.98 -5.08 21.87
N ARG A 204 -1.56 -5.51 23.07
CA ARG A 204 -1.81 -4.77 24.31
C ARG A 204 -1.04 -3.46 24.36
N LEU A 205 0.24 -3.48 24.00
CA LEU A 205 1.13 -2.32 24.08
C LEU A 205 0.70 -1.20 23.12
N VAL A 206 0.34 -1.55 21.89
CA VAL A 206 -0.07 -0.55 20.88
C VAL A 206 -1.53 -0.08 21.04
N ARG A 207 -2.26 -0.55 22.06
CA ARG A 207 -3.69 -0.21 22.24
C ARG A 207 -3.92 1.27 22.50
N ALA A 208 -2.98 1.93 23.17
CA ALA A 208 -3.05 3.37 23.45
C ALA A 208 -2.74 4.24 22.22
N TRP A 209 -2.14 3.67 21.16
CA TRP A 209 -1.75 4.41 19.97
C TRP A 209 -2.97 4.76 19.09
N PRO A 210 -2.82 5.76 18.20
CA PRO A 210 -3.87 6.15 17.26
C PRO A 210 -4.41 4.95 16.47
N ALA A 211 -5.73 4.93 16.26
CA ALA A 211 -6.43 3.77 15.73
C ALA A 211 -5.92 3.35 14.34
N ASP A 212 -5.66 4.32 13.46
CA ASP A 212 -5.20 4.06 12.10
C ASP A 212 -3.76 3.53 12.09
N VAL A 213 -2.87 4.13 12.89
CA VAL A 213 -1.48 3.67 13.10
C VAL A 213 -1.46 2.22 13.60
N ARG A 214 -2.24 1.92 14.65
CA ARG A 214 -2.36 0.55 15.18
C ARG A 214 -2.91 -0.42 14.13
N LYS A 215 -4.02 -0.07 13.46
CA LYS A 215 -4.67 -0.95 12.47
C LYS A 215 -3.69 -1.28 11.33
N TYR A 216 -2.93 -0.29 10.88
CA TYR A 216 -1.93 -0.45 9.84
C TYR A 216 -0.77 -1.34 10.27
N LEU A 217 -0.23 -1.16 11.48
CA LEU A 217 0.80 -2.04 12.04
C LEU A 217 0.36 -3.51 12.14
N LEU A 218 -0.85 -3.73 12.66
CA LEU A 218 -1.34 -5.07 12.92
C LEU A 218 -1.53 -5.90 11.66
N ARG A 219 -1.62 -5.28 10.48
CA ARG A 219 -1.70 -6.03 9.21
C ARG A 219 -0.41 -6.83 8.95
N TRP A 220 0.76 -6.23 9.14
CA TRP A 220 2.05 -6.88 8.92
C TRP A 220 2.35 -7.90 10.01
N VAL A 221 2.01 -7.56 11.25
CA VAL A 221 2.22 -8.43 12.41
C VAL A 221 1.41 -9.72 12.29
N ARG A 222 0.13 -9.60 11.89
CA ARG A 222 -0.73 -10.77 11.66
C ARG A 222 -0.30 -11.57 10.44
N GLU A 223 0.15 -10.91 9.38
CA GLU A 223 0.66 -11.60 8.20
C GLU A 223 1.95 -12.38 8.51
N ALA A 224 2.87 -11.81 9.28
CA ALA A 224 4.09 -12.48 9.71
C ALA A 224 3.76 -13.76 10.50
N ALA A 225 2.81 -13.68 11.44
CA ALA A 225 2.38 -14.82 12.23
C ALA A 225 1.74 -15.94 11.38
N LYS A 226 0.95 -15.58 10.36
CA LYS A 226 0.36 -16.57 9.43
C LYS A 226 1.44 -17.31 8.63
N VAL A 227 2.42 -16.57 8.11
CA VAL A 227 3.49 -17.13 7.29
C VAL A 227 4.35 -18.10 8.11
N GLU A 228 4.64 -17.79 9.37
CA GLU A 228 5.37 -18.72 10.26
C GLU A 228 4.55 -19.95 10.66
N GLY A 229 3.25 -19.78 10.89
CA GLY A 229 2.35 -20.90 11.21
C GLY A 229 2.17 -21.86 10.03
N ALA A 230 2.22 -21.37 8.79
CA ALA A 230 2.12 -22.19 7.59
C ALA A 230 3.36 -23.08 7.36
N ASP A 231 4.55 -22.55 7.63
CA ASP A 231 5.80 -23.32 7.56
C ASP A 231 5.90 -24.38 8.66
N GLY A 232 5.47 -24.06 9.88
CA GLY A 232 5.50 -25.00 11.02
C GLY A 232 4.54 -26.19 10.88
N GLY A 233 3.54 -26.10 10.01
CA GLY A 233 2.60 -27.19 9.71
C GLY A 233 3.05 -28.13 8.59
N ALA A 234 4.12 -27.81 7.87
CA ALA A 234 4.65 -28.63 6.78
C ALA A 234 5.74 -29.63 7.21
N GLU A 235 6.19 -29.55 8.46
CA GLU A 235 7.21 -30.44 9.06
C GLU A 235 6.62 -31.44 10.09
N GLY A 236 5.29 -31.60 10.15
CA GLY A 236 4.58 -32.44 11.13
C GLY A 236 3.96 -33.70 10.55
#